data_AF-A0A7C1HH23-F1
#
_entry.id   AF-A0A7C1HH23-F1
#
_cell.length_a   1.000
_cell.length_b   1.000
_cell.length_c   1.000
_cell.angle_alpha   90.00
_cell.angle_beta   90.00
_cell.angle_gamma   90.00
#
_symmetry.space_group_name_H-M   'P 1'
#
loop_
_entity.id
_entity.type
_entity.pdbx_description
1 polymer ?
#
loop_
_entity_poly.entity_id
_entity_poly.type
_entity_poly.pdbx_seq_one_letter_code
_entity_poly.pdbx_strand_id
1 'polypeptide(L)'
;MRKFILLLIILGAVFSLSFYFNQGDNPDFDKLSLEQMWEQITNQRQLAIAKARQNGDYKCCIDPPCTMCFDSASQWNYGQTGKCFCDEFIARGEEPCPQCQKGIACASENKHRSADDAFCDINLQTN
;
A
#
# COMPACT_ATOMS: atom_id res chain seq x y z
N MET A 1 46.46 -12.73 26.28
CA MET A 1 45.77 -12.92 24.98
C MET A 1 44.31 -13.34 25.12
N ARG A 2 43.96 -14.45 25.79
CA ARG A 2 42.56 -14.92 25.91
C ARG A 2 41.57 -13.92 26.53
N LYS A 3 41.99 -13.13 27.53
CA LYS A 3 41.17 -12.07 28.15
C LYS A 3 40.93 -10.86 27.22
N PHE A 4 41.89 -10.57 26.33
CA PHE A 4 41.75 -9.49 25.34
C PHE A 4 40.77 -9.88 24.22
N ILE A 5 40.80 -11.15 23.79
CA ILE A 5 39.86 -11.67 22.78
C ILE A 5 38.43 -11.61 23.30
N LEU A 6 38.17 -11.98 24.56
CA LEU A 6 36.85 -11.91 25.16
C LEU A 6 36.33 -10.46 25.27
N LEU A 7 37.22 -9.50 25.59
CA LEU A 7 36.87 -8.08 25.65
C LEU A 7 36.44 -7.53 24.28
N LEU A 8 37.12 -7.91 23.20
CA LEU A 8 36.77 -7.49 21.85
C LEU A 8 35.42 -8.03 21.38
N ILE A 9 35.09 -9.28 21.74
CA ILE A 9 33.79 -9.89 21.41
C ILE A 9 32.65 -9.16 22.13
N ILE A 10 32.82 -8.82 23.41
CA ILE A 10 31.81 -8.09 24.19
C ILE A 10 31.62 -6.68 23.63
N LEU A 11 32.69 -5.97 23.31
CA LEU A 11 32.63 -4.64 22.69
C LEU A 11 31.93 -4.67 21.33
N GLY A 12 32.25 -5.67 20.49
CA GLY A 12 31.57 -5.88 19.21
C GLY A 12 30.07 -6.14 19.39
N ALA A 13 29.69 -7.01 20.33
CA ALA A 13 28.30 -7.31 20.62
C ALA A 13 27.52 -6.09 21.13
N VAL A 14 28.10 -5.29 22.02
CA VAL A 14 27.48 -4.05 22.53
C VAL A 14 27.33 -3.00 21.42
N PHE A 15 28.32 -2.88 20.55
CA PHE A 15 28.28 -1.96 19.40
C PHE A 15 27.22 -2.37 18.37
N SER A 16 27.13 -3.66 18.06
CA SER A 16 26.07 -4.18 17.19
C SER A 16 24.68 -3.96 17.80
N LEU A 17 24.51 -4.26 19.09
CA LEU A 17 23.22 -4.12 19.78
C LEU A 17 22.73 -2.65 19.77
N SER A 18 23.64 -1.69 20.00
CA SER A 18 23.31 -0.26 19.99
C SER A 18 22.94 0.26 18.58
N PHE A 19 23.47 -0.33 17.52
CA PHE A 19 23.06 0.00 16.15
C PHE A 19 21.63 -0.47 15.84
N TYR A 20 21.19 -1.62 16.37
CA TYR A 20 19.82 -2.10 16.20
C TYR A 20 18.78 -1.24 16.93
N PHE A 21 19.12 -0.65 18.07
CA PHE A 21 18.18 0.18 18.85
C PHE A 21 17.98 1.60 18.31
N ASN A 22 18.86 2.10 17.43
CA ASN A 22 18.77 3.46 16.87
C ASN A 22 17.99 3.55 15.54
N GLN A 23 17.33 2.49 15.10
CA GLN A 23 16.52 2.48 13.86
C GLN A 23 15.02 2.73 14.08
N GLY A 24 14.60 3.12 15.28
CA GLY A 24 13.21 3.44 15.58
C GLY A 24 12.99 4.94 15.64
N ASP A 25 12.04 5.43 14.84
CA ASP A 25 11.50 6.79 14.77
C ASP A 25 12.17 7.67 13.71
N ASN A 26 11.36 8.09 12.73
CA ASN A 26 11.69 9.15 11.81
C ASN A 26 11.25 10.46 12.48
N PRO A 27 12.16 11.18 13.18
CA PRO A 27 11.81 12.28 14.09
C PRO A 27 11.16 13.49 13.39
N ASP A 28 11.01 13.41 12.08
CA ASP A 28 10.40 14.42 11.23
C ASP A 28 8.89 14.20 11.05
N PHE A 29 8.40 12.95 11.12
CA PHE A 29 6.97 12.67 10.88
C PHE A 29 6.07 13.20 11.99
N ASP A 30 6.49 13.06 13.26
CA ASP A 30 5.73 13.54 14.42
C ASP A 30 5.67 15.07 14.54
N LYS A 31 6.44 15.80 13.72
CA LYS A 31 6.44 17.27 13.66
C LYS A 31 5.48 17.83 12.61
N LEU A 32 4.90 16.97 11.78
CA LEU A 32 3.98 17.35 10.72
C LEU A 32 2.59 17.65 11.28
N SER A 33 1.85 18.54 10.60
CA SER A 33 0.41 18.67 10.85
C SER A 33 -0.34 17.42 10.38
N LEU A 34 -1.55 17.18 10.89
CA LEU A 34 -2.38 16.06 10.44
C LEU A 34 -2.62 16.04 8.92
N GLU A 35 -2.76 17.22 8.32
CA GLU A 35 -2.91 17.37 6.87
C GLU A 35 -1.66 16.93 6.13
N GLN A 36 -0.48 17.36 6.59
CA GLN A 36 0.81 16.96 6.02
C GLN A 36 1.08 15.46 6.20
N MET A 37 0.69 14.89 7.35
CA MET A 37 0.78 13.45 7.58
C MET A 37 -0.11 12.68 6.59
N TRP A 38 -1.35 13.13 6.41
CA TRP A 38 -2.29 12.53 5.48
C TRP A 38 -1.79 12.59 4.03
N GLU A 39 -1.28 13.75 3.60
CA GLU A 39 -0.69 13.94 2.28
C GLU A 39 0.51 13.02 2.08
N GLN A 40 1.43 12.98 3.06
CA GLN A 40 2.61 12.13 2.99
C GLN A 40 2.24 10.64 2.91
N ILE A 41 1.32 10.16 3.75
CA ILE A 41 0.84 8.76 3.70
C ILE A 41 0.22 8.45 2.34
N THR A 42 -0.61 9.35 1.82
CA THR A 42 -1.29 9.19 0.53
C THR A 42 -0.28 9.10 -0.61
N ASN A 43 0.71 9.99 -0.64
CA ASN A 43 1.76 10.00 -1.65
C ASN A 43 2.65 8.75 -1.59
N GLN A 44 3.04 8.32 -0.39
CA GLN A 44 3.82 7.09 -0.22
C GLN A 44 3.04 5.85 -0.67
N ARG A 45 1.74 5.78 -0.34
CA ARG A 45 0.86 4.70 -0.80
C ARG A 45 0.75 4.68 -2.32
N GLN A 46 0.50 5.83 -2.95
CA GLN A 46 0.40 5.92 -4.41
C GLN A 46 1.70 5.51 -5.10
N LEU A 47 2.85 5.92 -4.57
CA LEU A 47 4.16 5.49 -5.07
C LEU A 47 4.35 3.97 -4.95
N ALA A 48 3.98 3.38 -3.81
CA ALA A 48 4.08 1.94 -3.61
C ALA A 48 3.16 1.15 -4.53
N ILE A 49 1.92 1.63 -4.74
CA ILE A 49 0.99 1.05 -5.73
C ILE A 49 1.59 1.15 -7.14
N ALA A 50 2.13 2.31 -7.53
CA ALA A 50 2.77 2.48 -8.83
C ALA A 50 3.94 1.50 -9.04
N LYS A 51 4.74 1.28 -7.99
CA LYS A 51 5.82 0.29 -8.01
C LYS A 51 5.29 -1.14 -8.16
N ALA A 52 4.25 -1.49 -7.41
CA ALA A 52 3.62 -2.81 -7.50
C ALA A 52 2.99 -3.06 -8.90
N ARG A 53 2.40 -2.02 -9.52
CA ARG A 53 1.93 -2.08 -10.92
C ARG A 53 3.07 -2.37 -11.90
N GLN A 54 4.20 -1.67 -11.76
CA GLN A 54 5.39 -1.89 -12.60
C GLN A 54 5.94 -3.31 -12.48
N ASN A 55 5.86 -3.90 -11.29
CA ASN A 55 6.29 -5.27 -11.03
C ASN A 55 5.26 -6.34 -11.49
N GLY A 56 4.06 -5.93 -11.91
CA GLY A 56 2.97 -6.84 -12.25
C GLY A 56 2.22 -7.42 -11.05
N ASP A 57 2.53 -6.96 -9.84
CA ASP A 57 1.92 -7.39 -8.57
C ASP A 57 0.62 -6.64 -8.24
N TYR A 58 0.25 -5.63 -9.04
CA TYR A 58 -0.94 -4.81 -8.80
C TYR A 58 -1.72 -4.58 -10.10
N LYS A 59 -2.73 -5.40 -10.32
CA LYS A 59 -3.60 -5.39 -11.49
C LYS A 59 -5.03 -5.02 -11.08
N CYS A 60 -5.19 -3.76 -10.72
CA CYS A 60 -6.49 -3.20 -10.38
C CYS A 60 -7.34 -2.95 -11.63
N CYS A 61 -8.65 -3.09 -11.51
CA CYS A 61 -9.59 -3.00 -12.61
C CYS A 61 -10.12 -1.56 -12.87
N ILE A 62 -9.69 -0.58 -12.07
CA ILE A 62 -10.16 0.81 -12.10
C ILE A 62 -8.97 1.78 -12.05
N ASP A 63 -9.18 3.00 -12.54
CA ASP A 63 -8.22 4.11 -12.47
C ASP A 63 -8.91 5.35 -11.87
N PRO A 64 -8.40 5.94 -10.77
CA PRO A 64 -7.18 5.57 -10.04
C PRO A 64 -7.31 4.19 -9.35
N PRO A 65 -6.17 3.49 -9.11
CA PRO A 65 -6.19 2.17 -8.50
C PRO A 65 -6.79 2.20 -7.10
N CYS A 66 -7.57 1.17 -6.77
CA CYS A 66 -8.16 0.99 -5.44
C CYS A 66 -7.06 0.88 -4.37
N THR A 67 -7.35 1.26 -3.12
CA THR A 67 -6.40 1.11 -2.00
C THR A 67 -6.71 -0.09 -1.13
N MET A 68 -7.95 -0.59 -1.16
CA MET A 68 -8.39 -1.69 -0.28
C MET A 68 -7.60 -2.99 -0.49
N CYS A 69 -7.28 -3.34 -1.74
CA CYS A 69 -6.43 -4.51 -2.01
C CYS A 69 -4.97 -4.28 -1.58
N PHE A 70 -4.51 -3.03 -1.59
CA PHE A 70 -3.17 -2.67 -1.15
C PHE A 70 -3.03 -2.75 0.38
N ASP A 71 -4.01 -2.20 1.11
CA ASP A 71 -3.93 -1.96 2.55
C ASP A 71 -4.08 -3.23 3.41
N SER A 72 -4.76 -4.27 2.93
CA SER A 72 -5.10 -5.46 3.74
C SER A 72 -5.03 -6.77 2.97
N ALA A 73 -4.65 -7.86 3.64
CA ALA A 73 -4.71 -9.21 3.08
C ALA A 73 -6.17 -9.63 2.85
N SER A 74 -6.48 -10.13 1.66
CA SER A 74 -7.84 -10.47 1.22
C SER A 74 -7.81 -11.58 0.16
N GLN A 75 -8.98 -12.06 -0.26
CA GLN A 75 -9.05 -13.04 -1.35
C GLN A 75 -8.51 -12.46 -2.68
N TRP A 76 -8.78 -11.18 -2.97
CA TRP A 76 -8.41 -10.53 -4.24
C TRP A 76 -6.91 -10.21 -4.37
N ASN A 77 -6.14 -10.50 -3.33
CA ASN A 77 -4.69 -10.43 -3.34
C ASN A 77 -4.03 -11.74 -2.86
N TYR A 78 -4.78 -12.85 -2.85
CA TYR A 78 -4.33 -14.17 -2.40
C TYR A 78 -3.71 -14.13 -0.98
N GLY A 79 -4.24 -13.27 -0.10
CA GLY A 79 -3.75 -13.08 1.27
C GLY A 79 -2.46 -12.27 1.37
N GLN A 80 -2.03 -11.57 0.31
CA GLN A 80 -0.79 -10.79 0.28
C GLN A 80 -1.09 -9.29 0.24
N THR A 81 -0.69 -8.56 1.27
CA THR A 81 -0.75 -7.08 1.29
C THR A 81 0.10 -6.47 0.18
N GLY A 82 -0.23 -5.27 -0.27
CA GLY A 82 0.51 -4.58 -1.32
C GLY A 82 0.29 -5.13 -2.73
N LYS A 83 -0.63 -6.08 -2.91
CA LYS A 83 -0.95 -6.72 -4.19
C LYS A 83 -2.42 -6.56 -4.58
N CYS A 84 -2.73 -6.76 -5.85
CA CYS A 84 -4.10 -6.80 -6.35
C CYS A 84 -4.18 -7.63 -7.62
N PHE A 85 -5.15 -8.54 -7.70
CA PHE A 85 -5.39 -9.41 -8.85
C PHE A 85 -6.87 -9.38 -9.28
N CYS A 86 -7.59 -8.28 -9.00
CA CYS A 86 -9.01 -8.19 -9.32
C CYS A 86 -9.32 -8.41 -10.81
N ASP A 87 -8.41 -8.03 -11.71
CA ASP A 87 -8.54 -8.29 -13.15
C ASP A 87 -8.63 -9.79 -13.48
N GLU A 88 -7.83 -10.64 -12.81
CA GLU A 88 -7.84 -12.09 -12.96
C GLU A 88 -9.15 -12.70 -12.45
N PHE A 89 -9.65 -12.20 -11.31
CA PHE A 89 -10.94 -12.63 -10.75
C PHE A 89 -12.06 -12.31 -11.74
N ILE A 90 -12.10 -11.09 -12.28
CA ILE A 90 -13.09 -10.68 -13.30
C ILE A 90 -12.97 -11.54 -14.55
N ALA A 91 -11.77 -11.81 -15.03
CA ALA A 91 -11.54 -12.65 -16.21
C ALA A 91 -12.04 -14.10 -16.02
N ARG A 92 -12.06 -14.60 -14.78
CA ARG A 92 -12.62 -15.91 -14.41
C ARG A 92 -14.13 -15.89 -14.13
N GLY A 93 -14.77 -14.71 -14.14
CA GLY A 93 -16.18 -14.56 -13.75
C GLY A 93 -16.40 -14.61 -12.23
N GLU A 94 -15.35 -14.40 -11.44
CA GLU A 94 -15.40 -14.33 -9.98
C GLU A 94 -15.72 -12.90 -9.51
N GLU A 95 -16.16 -12.78 -8.26
CA GLU A 95 -16.53 -11.50 -7.66
C GLU A 95 -15.30 -10.61 -7.44
N PRO A 96 -15.24 -9.39 -8.02
CA PRO A 96 -14.15 -8.46 -7.79
C PRO A 96 -14.26 -7.81 -6.40
N CYS A 97 -13.24 -7.07 -6.01
CA CYS A 97 -13.28 -6.33 -4.76
C CYS A 97 -14.37 -5.24 -4.77
N PRO A 98 -14.99 -4.90 -3.62
CA PRO A 98 -16.04 -3.87 -3.51
C PRO A 98 -15.73 -2.54 -4.21
N GLN A 99 -14.48 -2.04 -4.12
CA GLN A 99 -14.08 -0.81 -4.83
C GLN A 99 -14.08 -1.01 -6.36
N CYS A 100 -13.59 -2.15 -6.83
CA CYS A 100 -13.63 -2.53 -8.24
C CYS A 100 -15.08 -2.68 -8.74
N GLN A 101 -15.95 -3.34 -7.98
CA GLN A 101 -17.36 -3.50 -8.31
C GLN A 101 -18.06 -2.15 -8.48
N LYS A 102 -17.84 -1.22 -7.55
CA LYS A 102 -18.38 0.15 -7.64
C LYS A 102 -17.84 0.92 -8.83
N GLY A 103 -16.53 0.86 -9.08
CA GLY A 103 -15.94 1.58 -10.21
C GLY A 103 -16.42 1.05 -11.56
N ILE A 104 -16.57 -0.28 -11.71
CA ILE A 104 -17.15 -0.90 -12.92
C ILE A 104 -18.62 -0.48 -13.09
N ALA A 105 -19.42 -0.55 -12.02
CA ALA A 105 -20.82 -0.13 -12.06
C ALA A 105 -20.93 1.36 -12.46
N CYS A 106 -20.12 2.23 -11.85
CA CYS A 106 -20.12 3.66 -12.15
C CYS A 106 -19.70 3.96 -13.60
N ALA A 107 -18.72 3.22 -14.14
CA ALA A 107 -18.34 3.33 -15.54
C ALA A 107 -19.45 2.87 -16.49
N SER A 108 -20.24 1.87 -16.09
CA SER A 108 -21.36 1.36 -16.89
C SER A 108 -22.55 2.34 -16.93
N GLU A 109 -22.84 3.03 -15.82
CA GLU A 109 -23.94 4.00 -15.70
C GLU A 109 -23.61 5.33 -16.40
N ASN A 110 -22.35 5.74 -16.39
CA ASN A 110 -21.90 7.02 -16.97
C ASN A 110 -21.53 6.94 -18.46
N LYS A 111 -21.81 5.84 -19.16
CA LYS A 111 -21.56 5.68 -20.61
C LYS A 111 -22.29 6.71 -21.49
N HIS A 112 -23.14 7.55 -20.91
CA HIS A 112 -23.90 8.62 -21.56
C HIS A 112 -23.59 10.05 -21.06
N ARG A 113 -22.59 10.26 -20.19
CA ARG A 113 -22.19 11.60 -19.72
C ARG A 113 -20.77 11.95 -20.16
N SER A 114 -20.50 13.24 -20.36
CA SER A 114 -19.18 13.75 -20.75
C SER A 114 -18.11 13.30 -19.75
N ALA A 115 -16.89 13.08 -20.23
CA ALA A 115 -15.74 12.57 -19.48
C ALA A 115 -15.37 13.45 -18.26
N ASP A 116 -15.93 14.64 -18.17
CA ASP A 116 -15.60 15.71 -17.23
C ASP A 116 -16.49 15.67 -15.97
N ASP A 117 -17.63 14.97 -16.01
CA ASP A 117 -18.68 15.03 -14.98
C ASP A 117 -18.87 13.72 -14.18
N ALA A 118 -18.17 12.65 -14.53
CA ALA A 118 -18.30 11.35 -13.87
C ALA A 118 -17.29 11.20 -12.71
N PHE A 119 -17.37 12.07 -11.70
CA PHE A 119 -16.58 11.90 -10.48
C PHE A 119 -17.18 10.78 -9.62
N CYS A 120 -16.78 9.54 -9.91
CA CYS A 120 -17.10 8.39 -9.07
C CYS A 120 -16.15 8.41 -7.85
N ASP A 121 -16.64 8.83 -6.68
CA ASP A 121 -15.86 8.66 -5.45
C ASP A 121 -15.82 7.19 -5.03
N ILE A 122 -14.86 6.46 -5.60
CA ILE A 122 -14.59 5.05 -5.34
C ILE A 122 -13.89 4.82 -3.99
N ASN A 123 -13.49 5.88 -3.28
CA ASN A 123 -12.74 5.82 -2.03
C ASN A 123 -13.63 5.90 -0.78
N LEU A 124 -14.94 6.15 -0.93
CA LEU A 124 -15.84 6.46 0.19
C LEU A 124 -16.44 5.26 0.96
N GLN A 125 -15.76 4.11 1.07
CA GLN A 125 -16.09 3.12 2.11
C GLN A 125 -14.83 2.40 2.62
N THR A 126 -14.07 3.09 3.47
CA THR A 126 -13.28 2.44 4.53
C THR A 126 -14.13 2.39 5.80
N ASN A 127 -14.90 1.31 5.96
CA ASN A 127 -15.24 0.62 7.22
C ASN A 127 -16.25 -0.50 6.94
#